data_AF-A0A2S5N0G9-F1
#
_entry.id   AF-A0A2S5N0G9-F1
#
_cell.length_a   1.000
_cell.length_b   1.000
_cell.length_c   1.000
_cell.angle_alpha   90.00
_cell.angle_beta   90.00
_cell.angle_gamma   90.00
#
_symmetry.space_group_name_H-M   'P 1'
#
loop_
_entity.id
_entity.type
_entity.pdbx_description
1 polymer ?
#
loop_
_entity_poly.entity_id
_entity_poly.type
_entity_poly.pdbx_seq_one_letter_code
_entity_poly.pdbx_strand_id
1 'polypeptide(L)'
;MRMTAMVTISERQPISTPMTWEITRTRRIVLGGAIVITLATGAAIGSTYAPAAATDPDLLVLVRFMAFVKTVIALSAAAIVAWRFGSAIARPLAATYIASVSLMALAPGLIWYEALLPLASGLFHSGLLLGLALAAGDGLLKRRASDPAD
;
A
#
# COMPACT_ATOMS: atom_id res chain seq x y z
N MET A 1 38.41 -43.82 -29.37
CA MET A 1 38.80 -42.57 -28.70
C MET A 1 37.59 -41.65 -28.68
N ARG A 2 36.78 -41.72 -27.61
CA ARG A 2 35.64 -40.81 -27.37
C ARG A 2 35.86 -40.22 -25.98
N MET A 3 36.17 -38.93 -25.93
CA MET A 3 36.28 -38.16 -24.68
C MET A 3 34.88 -37.76 -24.24
N THR A 4 34.39 -38.42 -23.20
CA THR A 4 33.16 -38.06 -22.50
C THR A 4 33.46 -36.83 -21.66
N ALA A 5 33.10 -35.64 -22.14
CA ALA A 5 33.17 -34.42 -21.36
C ALA A 5 32.11 -34.49 -20.25
N MET A 6 32.56 -34.73 -19.03
CA MET A 6 31.74 -34.66 -17.83
C MET A 6 31.44 -33.19 -17.55
N VAL A 7 30.29 -32.71 -18.03
CA VAL A 7 29.77 -31.37 -17.72
C VAL A 7 29.32 -31.37 -16.26
N THR A 8 30.19 -30.90 -15.37
CA THR A 8 29.82 -30.52 -14.01
C THR A 8 28.96 -29.26 -14.10
N ILE A 9 27.64 -29.45 -14.08
CA ILE A 9 26.68 -28.38 -13.81
C ILE A 9 26.97 -27.91 -12.38
N SER A 10 27.78 -26.86 -12.25
CA SER A 10 27.92 -26.12 -11.00
C SER A 10 26.58 -25.44 -10.76
N GLU A 11 25.72 -26.07 -9.96
CA GLU A 11 24.59 -25.40 -9.31
C GLU A 11 25.15 -24.24 -8.49
N ARG A 12 25.22 -23.05 -9.09
CA ARG A 12 25.17 -21.81 -8.32
C ARG A 12 23.79 -21.77 -7.69
N GLN A 13 23.65 -22.42 -6.53
CA GLN A 13 22.56 -22.14 -5.60
C GLN A 13 22.53 -20.62 -5.41
N PRO A 14 21.49 -19.91 -5.88
CA PRO A 14 21.38 -18.49 -5.62
C PRO A 14 21.27 -18.37 -4.10
N ILE A 15 22.31 -17.82 -3.46
CA ILE A 15 22.27 -17.46 -2.04
C ILE A 15 21.25 -16.33 -1.94
N SER A 16 19.96 -16.67 -1.89
CA SER A 16 18.95 -15.79 -1.34
C SER A 16 19.28 -15.69 0.13
N THR A 17 19.95 -14.61 0.53
CA THR A 17 20.28 -14.38 1.94
C THR A 17 18.97 -14.47 2.74
N PRO A 18 18.85 -15.41 3.69
CA PRO A 18 17.59 -15.68 4.41
C PRO A 18 17.02 -14.43 5.10
N MET A 19 17.86 -13.44 5.39
CA MET A 19 17.44 -12.17 5.97
C MET A 19 16.51 -11.33 5.07
N THR A 20 16.62 -11.43 3.74
CA THR A 20 15.88 -10.54 2.82
C THR A 20 14.40 -10.90 2.69
N TRP A 21 14.07 -12.19 2.62
CA TRP A 21 12.69 -12.66 2.48
C TRP A 21 11.88 -12.42 3.77
N GLU A 22 12.50 -12.57 4.95
CA GLU A 22 11.86 -12.31 6.25
C GLU A 22 11.48 -10.84 6.40
N ILE A 23 12.37 -9.92 5.99
CA ILE A 23 12.12 -8.48 6.04
C ILE A 23 10.96 -8.11 5.09
N THR A 24 10.98 -8.62 3.85
CA THR A 24 9.89 -8.37 2.88
C THR A 24 8.56 -8.96 3.37
N ARG A 25 8.56 -10.19 3.91
CA ARG A 25 7.37 -10.83 4.48
C ARG A 25 6.82 -10.01 5.66
N THR A 26 7.68 -9.62 6.59
CA THR A 26 7.30 -8.82 7.75
C THR A 26 6.66 -7.50 7.33
N ARG A 27 7.26 -6.79 6.35
CA ARG A 27 6.70 -5.54 5.82
C ARG A 27 5.34 -5.71 5.17
N ARG A 28 5.12 -6.81 4.44
CA ARG A 28 3.80 -7.13 3.84
C ARG A 28 2.75 -7.43 4.91
N ILE A 29 3.13 -8.16 5.96
CA ILE A 29 2.25 -8.42 7.11
C ILE A 29 1.89 -7.12 7.83
N VAL A 30 2.89 -6.27 8.09
CA VAL A 30 2.66 -4.95 8.72
C VAL A 30 1.75 -4.08 7.86
N LEU A 31 1.95 -4.05 6.54
CA LEU A 31 1.07 -3.33 5.61
C LEU A 31 -0.37 -3.86 5.68
N GLY A 32 -0.55 -5.18 5.58
CA GLY A 32 -1.87 -5.81 5.66
C GLY A 32 -2.56 -5.52 6.99
N GLY A 33 -1.83 -5.67 8.11
CA GLY A 33 -2.32 -5.34 9.45
C GLY A 33 -2.71 -3.87 9.57
N ALA A 34 -1.88 -2.96 9.06
CA ALA A 34 -2.15 -1.53 9.10
C ALA A 34 -3.44 -1.16 8.32
N ILE A 35 -3.67 -1.75 7.15
CA ILE A 35 -4.89 -1.54 6.36
C ILE A 35 -6.12 -2.01 7.12
N VAL A 36 -6.08 -3.22 7.69
CA VAL A 36 -7.21 -3.76 8.46
C VAL A 36 -7.50 -2.87 9.67
N ILE A 37 -6.46 -2.47 10.40
CA ILE A 37 -6.58 -1.62 11.59
C ILE A 37 -7.15 -0.25 11.22
N THR A 38 -6.65 0.42 10.17
CA THR A 38 -7.15 1.76 9.83
C THR A 38 -8.53 1.73 9.21
N LEU A 39 -8.85 0.72 8.40
CA LEU A 39 -10.22 0.53 7.90
C LEU A 39 -11.20 0.32 9.06
N ALA A 40 -10.86 -0.56 10.01
CA ALA A 40 -11.67 -0.82 11.19
C ALA A 40 -11.78 0.42 12.11
N THR A 41 -10.69 1.16 12.27
CA THR A 41 -10.68 2.44 13.01
C THR A 41 -11.62 3.44 12.35
N GLY A 42 -11.57 3.58 11.03
CA GLY A 42 -12.46 4.47 10.28
C GLY A 42 -13.92 4.07 10.43
N ALA A 43 -14.21 2.76 10.39
CA ALA A 43 -15.55 2.24 10.61
C ALA A 43 -16.06 2.50 12.04
N ALA A 44 -15.23 2.29 13.06
CA ALA A 44 -15.58 2.54 14.46
C ALA A 44 -15.84 4.02 14.77
N ILE A 45 -15.00 4.91 14.21
CA ILE A 45 -15.23 6.36 14.27
C ILE A 45 -16.52 6.68 13.51
N GLY A 46 -16.65 6.19 12.28
CA GLY A 46 -17.80 6.45 11.42
C GLY A 46 -19.13 6.07 12.08
N SER A 47 -19.21 4.89 12.69
CA SER A 47 -20.41 4.44 13.39
C SER A 47 -20.79 5.33 14.59
N THR A 48 -19.81 5.99 15.20
CA THR A 48 -20.04 6.91 16.34
C THR A 48 -20.63 8.25 15.87
N TYR A 49 -20.26 8.69 14.66
CA TYR A 49 -20.68 9.96 14.07
C TYR A 49 -21.70 9.79 12.93
N ALA A 50 -22.28 8.61 12.79
CA ALA A 50 -23.28 8.33 11.78
C ALA A 50 -24.48 9.27 11.97
N PRO A 51 -25.03 9.87 10.91
CA PRO A 51 -26.16 10.77 11.02
C PRO A 51 -27.36 10.06 11.66
N ALA A 52 -27.99 10.71 12.64
CA ALA A 52 -29.18 10.20 13.34
C ALA A 52 -30.48 10.35 12.52
N ALA A 53 -30.46 11.22 11.51
CA ALA A 53 -31.60 11.47 10.64
C ALA A 53 -31.61 10.49 9.46
N ALA A 54 -32.80 10.22 8.91
CA ALA A 54 -32.95 9.39 7.72
C ALA A 54 -32.28 10.05 6.52
N THR A 55 -31.09 9.58 6.15
CA THR A 55 -30.49 9.89 4.85
C THR A 55 -31.39 9.34 3.74
N ASP A 56 -31.55 10.10 2.67
CA ASP A 56 -32.17 9.64 1.43
C ASP A 56 -31.57 8.27 1.02
N PRO A 57 -32.39 7.21 0.86
CA PRO A 57 -31.91 5.89 0.49
C PRO A 57 -31.03 5.86 -0.75
N ASP A 58 -31.32 6.69 -1.75
CA ASP A 58 -30.55 6.75 -3.00
C ASP A 58 -29.16 7.35 -2.76
N LEU A 59 -29.08 8.37 -1.90
CA LEU A 59 -27.82 8.97 -1.49
C LEU A 59 -26.96 7.99 -0.68
N LEU A 60 -27.58 7.23 0.23
CA LEU A 60 -26.90 6.21 1.03
C LEU A 60 -26.28 5.12 0.13
N VAL A 61 -27.01 4.65 -0.89
CA VAL A 61 -26.50 3.68 -1.87
C VAL A 61 -25.31 4.27 -2.63
N LEU A 62 -25.42 5.51 -3.10
CA LEU A 62 -24.33 6.19 -3.81
C LEU A 62 -23.08 6.34 -2.94
N VAL A 63 -23.23 6.77 -1.68
CA VAL A 63 -22.10 6.96 -0.76
C VAL A 63 -21.44 5.62 -0.42
N ARG A 64 -22.22 4.55 -0.21
CA ARG A 64 -21.67 3.20 0.02
C ARG A 64 -20.95 2.65 -1.20
N PHE A 65 -21.48 2.88 -2.40
CA PHE A 65 -20.78 2.54 -3.64
C PHE A 65 -19.46 3.31 -3.75
N MET A 66 -19.45 4.60 -3.41
CA MET A 66 -18.22 5.39 -3.38
C MET A 66 -17.19 4.86 -2.35
N ALA A 67 -17.65 4.46 -1.16
CA ALA A 67 -16.80 3.83 -0.15
C ALA A 67 -16.15 2.55 -0.72
N PHE A 68 -16.95 1.70 -1.38
CA PHE A 68 -16.46 0.49 -2.04
C PHE A 68 -15.37 0.80 -3.08
N VAL A 69 -15.61 1.75 -3.99
CA VAL A 69 -14.63 2.16 -5.00
C VAL A 69 -13.33 2.64 -4.35
N LYS A 70 -13.40 3.44 -3.28
CA LYS A 70 -12.20 3.91 -2.56
C LYS A 70 -11.46 2.78 -1.86
N THR A 71 -12.17 1.78 -1.33
CA THR A 71 -11.54 0.55 -0.80
C THR A 71 -10.76 -0.17 -1.90
N VAL A 72 -11.34 -0.35 -3.08
CA VAL A 72 -10.66 -1.00 -4.22
C VAL A 72 -9.39 -0.24 -4.62
N ILE A 73 -9.45 1.10 -4.66
CA ILE A 73 -8.28 1.92 -4.96
C ILE A 73 -7.21 1.78 -3.87
N ALA A 74 -7.58 1.84 -2.59
CA ALA A 74 -6.64 1.67 -1.48
C ALA A 74 -5.97 0.28 -1.49
N LEU A 75 -6.73 -0.79 -1.79
CA LEU A 75 -6.20 -2.14 -1.95
C LEU A 75 -5.27 -2.28 -3.16
N SER A 76 -5.59 -1.59 -4.26
CA SER A 76 -4.71 -1.55 -5.44
C SER A 76 -3.38 -0.86 -5.11
N ALA A 77 -3.43 0.27 -4.40
CA ALA A 77 -2.23 0.95 -3.90
C ALA A 77 -1.42 0.06 -2.94
N ALA A 78 -2.10 -0.65 -2.04
CA ALA A 78 -1.46 -1.61 -1.14
C ALA A 78 -0.74 -2.73 -1.91
N ALA A 79 -1.36 -3.28 -2.95
CA ALA A 79 -0.76 -4.31 -3.79
C ALA A 79 0.50 -3.81 -4.49
N ILE A 80 0.47 -2.59 -5.03
CA ILE A 80 1.64 -1.93 -5.64
C ILE A 80 2.78 -1.75 -4.61
N VAL A 81 2.46 -1.29 -3.39
CA VAL A 81 3.45 -1.15 -2.31
C VAL A 81 4.01 -2.50 -1.87
N ALA A 82 3.15 -3.52 -1.72
CA ALA A 82 3.56 -4.88 -1.36
C ALA A 82 4.49 -5.50 -2.42
N TRP A 83 4.24 -5.20 -3.70
CA TRP A 83 5.13 -5.54 -4.80
C TRP A 83 6.47 -4.78 -4.68
N ARG A 84 6.43 -3.46 -4.42
CA ARG A 84 7.63 -2.62 -4.25
C ARG A 84 8.55 -3.10 -3.12
N PHE A 85 8.01 -3.65 -2.04
CA PHE A 85 8.79 -4.26 -0.94
C PHE A 85 9.59 -5.50 -1.33
N GLY A 86 9.38 -6.05 -2.54
CA GLY A 86 10.22 -7.11 -3.10
C GLY A 86 11.63 -6.66 -3.50
N SER A 87 11.93 -5.37 -3.44
CA SER A 87 13.27 -4.82 -3.69
C SER A 87 13.79 -4.03 -2.49
N ALA A 88 15.11 -3.81 -2.45
CA ALA A 88 15.75 -3.07 -1.38
C ALA A 88 15.11 -1.67 -1.22
N ILE A 89 14.76 -1.34 0.02
CA ILE A 89 14.13 -0.06 0.37
C ILE A 89 14.49 0.30 1.81
N ALA A 90 14.87 1.57 2.00
CA ALA A 90 15.20 2.11 3.31
C ALA A 90 13.98 2.00 4.24
N ARG A 91 14.22 1.73 5.53
CA ARG A 91 13.19 1.62 6.56
C ARG A 91 12.25 2.84 6.62
N PRO A 92 12.72 4.10 6.66
CA PRO A 92 11.81 5.25 6.73
C PRO A 92 10.91 5.35 5.49
N LEU A 93 11.44 5.04 4.31
CA LEU A 93 10.65 5.06 3.07
C LEU A 93 9.58 3.97 3.05
N ALA A 94 9.87 2.78 3.57
CA ALA A 94 8.86 1.73 3.73
C ALA A 94 7.75 2.14 4.71
N ALA A 95 8.10 2.81 5.81
CA ALA A 95 7.14 3.31 6.78
C ALA A 95 6.22 4.39 6.19
N THR A 96 6.76 5.31 5.38
CA THR A 96 5.94 6.35 4.72
C THR A 96 5.01 5.77 3.65
N TYR A 97 5.43 4.72 2.93
CA TYR A 97 4.52 3.98 2.04
C TYR A 97 3.36 3.33 2.80
N ILE A 98 3.64 2.70 3.95
CA ILE A 98 2.58 2.11 4.79
C ILE A 98 1.64 3.22 5.28
N ALA A 99 2.18 4.34 5.77
CA ALA A 99 1.38 5.47 6.23
C ALA A 99 0.46 6.05 5.13
N SER A 100 0.98 6.20 3.92
CA SER A 100 0.19 6.64 2.74
C SER A 100 -1.02 5.73 2.49
N VAL A 101 -0.81 4.42 2.44
CA VAL A 101 -1.89 3.44 2.22
C VAL A 101 -2.85 3.40 3.41
N SER A 102 -2.34 3.50 4.64
CA SER A 102 -3.15 3.55 5.86
C SER A 102 -4.10 4.75 5.88
N LEU A 103 -3.64 5.93 5.45
CA LEU A 103 -4.49 7.13 5.31
C LEU A 103 -5.61 6.91 4.28
N MET A 104 -5.28 6.28 3.14
CA MET A 104 -6.29 5.94 2.13
C MET A 104 -7.32 4.95 2.66
N ALA A 105 -6.89 3.93 3.42
CA ALA A 105 -7.76 2.88 3.96
C ALA A 105 -8.66 3.36 5.11
N LEU A 106 -8.27 4.40 5.84
CA LEU A 106 -9.09 5.02 6.89
C LEU A 106 -10.38 5.63 6.31
N ALA A 107 -10.29 6.25 5.13
CA ALA A 107 -11.38 7.02 4.54
C ALA A 107 -12.65 6.20 4.18
N PRO A 108 -12.56 5.03 3.51
CA PRO A 108 -13.73 4.20 3.25
C PRO A 108 -14.53 3.82 4.50
N GLY A 109 -13.85 3.60 5.64
CA GLY A 109 -14.52 3.32 6.91
C GLY A 109 -15.39 4.47 7.39
N LEU A 110 -14.91 5.72 7.25
CA LEU A 110 -15.70 6.92 7.57
C LEU A 110 -16.86 7.13 6.59
N ILE A 111 -16.58 6.96 5.29
CA ILE A 111 -17.54 7.18 4.20
C ILE A 111 -18.70 6.19 4.30
N TRP A 112 -18.45 4.93 4.68
CA TRP A 112 -19.49 3.91 4.83
C TRP A 112 -20.63 4.33 5.77
N TYR A 113 -20.32 5.16 6.75
CA TYR A 113 -21.26 5.71 7.74
C TYR A 113 -21.64 7.18 7.48
N GLU A 114 -21.32 7.72 6.30
CA GLU A 114 -21.59 9.12 5.91
C GLU A 114 -21.00 10.17 6.88
N ALA A 115 -20.01 9.75 7.67
CA ALA A 115 -19.43 10.57 8.71
C ALA A 115 -18.21 11.33 8.19
N LEU A 116 -18.09 12.60 8.57
CA LEU A 116 -16.88 13.41 8.38
C LEU A 116 -16.38 13.41 6.92
N LEU A 117 -17.29 13.49 5.93
CA LEU A 117 -16.97 13.38 4.51
C LEU A 117 -15.82 14.29 4.02
N PRO A 118 -15.70 15.56 4.47
CA PRO A 118 -14.55 16.40 4.10
C PRO A 118 -13.22 15.83 4.62
N LEU A 119 -13.20 15.34 5.86
CA LEU A 119 -12.01 14.73 6.45
C LEU A 119 -11.66 13.42 5.73
N ALA A 120 -12.65 12.57 5.46
CA ALA A 120 -12.45 11.32 4.72
C ALA A 120 -11.89 11.59 3.32
N SER A 121 -12.40 12.60 2.62
CA SER A 121 -11.85 13.05 1.34
C SER A 121 -10.39 13.52 1.49
N GLY A 122 -10.11 14.39 2.47
CA GLY A 122 -8.77 14.89 2.73
C GLY A 122 -7.76 13.77 3.00
N LEU A 123 -8.12 12.82 3.86
CA LEU A 123 -7.29 11.65 4.20
C LEU A 123 -7.00 10.79 2.96
N PHE A 124 -8.03 10.49 2.16
CA PHE A 124 -7.87 9.67 0.95
C PHE A 124 -6.93 10.33 -0.07
N HIS A 125 -7.16 11.60 -0.39
CA HIS A 125 -6.35 12.31 -1.38
C HIS A 125 -4.94 12.59 -0.87
N SER A 126 -4.78 12.92 0.41
CA SER A 126 -3.45 13.10 1.01
C SER A 126 -2.65 11.80 1.00
N GLY A 127 -3.29 10.68 1.34
CA GLY A 127 -2.67 9.36 1.25
C GLY A 127 -2.24 9.02 -0.18
N LEU A 128 -3.11 9.27 -1.17
CA LEU A 128 -2.81 9.04 -2.59
C LEU A 128 -1.66 9.92 -3.09
N LEU A 129 -1.72 11.23 -2.84
CA LEU A 129 -0.70 12.19 -3.26
C LEU A 129 0.66 11.89 -2.62
N LEU A 130 0.67 11.53 -1.33
CA LEU A 130 1.88 11.08 -0.65
C LEU A 130 2.46 9.84 -1.34
N GLY A 131 1.63 8.84 -1.64
CA GLY A 131 2.08 7.62 -2.33
C GLY A 131 2.69 7.90 -3.70
N LEU A 132 2.06 8.77 -4.49
CA LEU A 132 2.57 9.21 -5.79
C LEU A 132 3.89 9.98 -5.67
N ALA A 133 4.00 10.89 -4.69
CA ALA A 133 5.22 11.64 -4.44
C ALA A 133 6.39 10.71 -4.04
N LEU A 134 6.14 9.71 -3.20
CA LEU A 134 7.14 8.71 -2.83
C LEU A 134 7.59 7.86 -4.03
N ALA A 135 6.66 7.48 -4.91
CA ALA A 135 6.96 6.73 -6.11
C ALA A 135 7.80 7.55 -7.10
N ALA A 136 7.46 8.82 -7.29
CA ALA A 136 8.25 9.74 -8.11
C ALA A 136 9.67 9.93 -7.54
N GLY A 137 9.79 10.16 -6.23
CA GLY A 137 11.08 10.34 -5.55
C GLY A 137 11.98 9.10 -5.65
N ASP A 138 11.43 7.89 -5.44
CA ASP A 138 12.17 6.63 -5.59
C ASP A 138 12.66 6.44 -7.04
N GLY A 139 11.85 6.82 -8.03
CA GLY A 139 12.24 6.77 -9.45
C GLY A 139 13.36 7.74 -9.80
N LEU A 140 13.31 8.98 -9.28
CA LEU A 140 14.35 9.99 -9.52
C LEU A 140 15.70 9.60 -8.92
N LEU A 141 15.71 9.04 -7.71
CA LEU A 141 16.93 8.56 -7.06
C LEU A 141 17.60 7.44 -7.86
N LYS A 142 16.81 6.53 -8.45
CA LYS A 142 17.34 5.47 -9.31
C LYS A 142 17.97 6.00 -10.60
N ARG A 143 17.35 6.98 -11.25
CA ARG A 143 17.89 7.59 -12.49
C ARG A 143 19.23 8.30 -12.27
N ARG A 144 19.35 9.08 -11.18
CA ARG A 144 20.60 9.77 -10.85
C ARG A 144 21.76 8.82 -10.55
N ALA A 145 21.47 7.62 -10.06
CA ALA A 145 22.49 6.60 -9.82
C ALA A 145 22.91 5.86 -11.11
N SER A 146 22.10 5.92 -12.18
CA SER A 146 22.38 5.25 -13.46
C SER A 146 23.03 6.14 -14.50
N ASP A 147 22.98 7.47 -14.36
CA ASP A 147 23.80 8.38 -15.17
C ASP A 147 25.21 8.46 -14.54
N PRO A 148 26.25 7.87 -15.15
CA PRO A 148 27.62 8.21 -14.77
C PRO A 148 27.81 9.69 -15.08
N ALA A 149 28.29 10.46 -14.11
CA ALA A 149 28.66 11.84 -14.34
C ALA A 149 29.67 11.91 -15.50
N ASP A 150 29.29 12.61 -16.58
CA ASP A 150 30.20 13.04 -17.65
C ASP A 150 31.30 13.96 -17.12
#